data_AF-A0A5P8WI66-F1
#
_entry.id   AF-A0A5P8WI66-F1
#
_cell.length_a   1.000
_cell.length_b   1.000
_cell.length_c   1.000
_cell.angle_alpha   90.00
_cell.angle_beta   90.00
_cell.angle_gamma   90.00
#
_symmetry.space_group_name_H-M   'P 1'
#
loop_
_entity.id
_entity.type
_entity.pdbx_description
1 polymer ?
#
loop_
_entity_poly.entity_id
_entity_poly.type
_entity_poly.pdbx_seq_one_letter_code
_entity_poly.pdbx_strand_id
1 'polypeptide(L)'
;MKLYAKTIPQTLPKWATVVTKSADLFEIEINDEHPNFQSLLEEFATEIEPGTFGVKAEDLCSRLGIEMSNLSLQQLVEQAQTLISLIATHAHYEQLLKTGYQPDLNIADAQTALTYLEWELERNREPSD
;
A
#
# COMPACT_ATOMS: atom_id res chain seq x y z
N MET A 1 -0.32 15.85 -1.98
CA MET A 1 0.23 14.48 -1.72
C MET A 1 1.42 14.51 -0.74
N LYS A 2 1.62 13.44 0.06
CA LYS A 2 2.84 13.24 0.87
C LYS A 2 3.60 12.00 0.40
N LEU A 3 4.93 12.07 0.40
CA LEU A 3 5.85 11.04 -0.08
C LEU A 3 7.01 10.87 0.90
N TYR A 4 7.56 9.67 1.01
CA TYR A 4 8.74 9.39 1.84
C TYR A 4 9.89 8.91 0.95
N ALA A 5 11.04 9.55 1.02
CA ALA A 5 12.22 9.23 0.20
C ALA A 5 13.47 9.12 1.07
N LYS A 6 14.40 8.20 0.76
CA LYS A 6 15.68 8.09 1.50
C LYS A 6 16.69 9.16 1.10
N THR A 7 16.64 9.58 -0.16
CA THR A 7 17.48 10.59 -0.76
C THR A 7 16.63 11.51 -1.62
N ILE A 8 17.17 12.69 -1.95
CA ILE A 8 16.52 13.64 -2.82
C ILE A 8 17.49 13.88 -3.99
N PRO A 9 17.18 13.38 -5.20
CA PRO A 9 18.14 13.33 -6.31
C PRO A 9 18.55 14.72 -6.80
N GLN A 10 17.74 15.74 -6.52
CA GLN A 10 17.94 17.12 -6.99
C GLN A 10 17.16 18.13 -6.15
N THR A 11 17.42 19.42 -6.32
CA THR A 11 16.66 20.49 -5.63
C THR A 11 15.18 20.35 -5.92
N LEU A 12 14.36 20.21 -4.87
CA LEU A 12 12.91 20.11 -5.03
C LEU A 12 12.37 21.33 -5.78
N PRO A 13 11.42 21.13 -6.72
CA PRO A 13 10.74 22.24 -7.35
C PRO A 13 9.92 23.02 -6.30
N LYS A 14 9.60 24.29 -6.57
CA LYS A 14 8.91 25.18 -5.60
C LYS A 14 7.54 24.68 -5.13
N TRP A 15 6.97 23.71 -5.83
CA TRP A 15 5.70 23.06 -5.52
C TRP A 15 5.86 21.72 -4.77
N ALA A 16 7.07 21.41 -4.32
CA ALA A 16 7.38 20.29 -3.43
C ALA A 16 8.27 20.79 -2.28
N THR A 17 8.01 20.34 -1.05
CA THR A 17 8.72 20.79 0.14
C THR A 17 9.03 19.61 1.06
N VAL A 18 10.24 19.59 1.64
CA VAL A 18 10.56 18.66 2.73
C VAL A 18 9.87 19.14 4.00
N VAL A 19 8.93 18.34 4.51
CA VAL A 19 8.19 18.59 5.74
C VAL A 19 9.01 18.17 6.96
N THR A 20 9.61 16.98 6.89
CA THR A 20 10.35 16.38 8.00
C THR A 20 11.57 15.63 7.47
N LYS A 21 12.67 15.66 8.22
CA LYS A 21 13.83 14.80 8.01
C LYS A 21 14.05 13.94 9.27
N SER A 22 13.86 12.63 9.15
CA SER A 22 14.33 11.65 10.13
C SER A 22 15.57 10.92 9.58
N ALA A 23 16.32 10.23 10.44
CA ALA A 23 17.70 9.77 10.19
C ALA A 23 17.96 9.25 8.76
N ASP A 24 17.04 8.45 8.21
CA ASP A 24 17.16 7.82 6.89
C ASP A 24 16.01 8.15 5.92
N LEU A 25 15.09 9.07 6.28
CA LEU A 25 13.89 9.37 5.49
C LEU A 25 13.54 10.85 5.48
N PHE A 26 13.18 11.33 4.29
CA PHE A 26 12.62 12.63 4.00
C PHE A 26 11.12 12.48 3.77
N GLU A 27 10.31 13.15 4.59
CA GLU A 27 8.90 13.38 4.30
C GLU A 27 8.79 14.59 3.38
N ILE A 28 8.25 14.39 2.18
CA ILE A 28 8.11 15.39 1.13
C ILE A 28 6.62 15.60 0.87
N GLU A 29 6.16 16.84 1.00
CA GLU A 29 4.83 17.24 0.58
C GLU A 29 4.90 17.84 -0.83
N ILE A 30 4.06 17.30 -1.71
CA ILE A 30 4.00 17.65 -3.12
C ILE A 30 2.60 18.19 -3.41
N ASN A 31 2.52 19.33 -4.09
CA ASN A 31 1.27 19.79 -4.67
C ASN A 31 0.93 18.92 -5.90
N ASP A 32 -0.04 18.02 -5.73
CA ASP A 32 -0.56 17.09 -6.74
C ASP A 32 -1.52 17.75 -7.74
N GLU A 33 -1.92 18.99 -7.52
CA GLU A 33 -2.65 19.79 -8.51
C GLU A 33 -1.72 20.37 -9.60
N HIS A 34 -0.40 20.31 -9.40
CA HIS A 34 0.56 20.84 -10.35
C HIS A 34 0.72 19.89 -11.55
N PRO A 35 0.60 20.35 -12.81
CA PRO A 35 0.55 19.47 -14.00
C PRO A 35 1.79 18.59 -14.20
N ASN A 36 2.92 18.98 -13.60
CA ASN A 36 4.20 18.27 -13.69
C ASN A 36 4.51 17.39 -12.47
N PHE A 37 3.55 17.18 -11.55
CA PHE A 37 3.82 16.35 -10.36
C PHE A 37 4.24 14.92 -10.74
N GLN A 38 3.66 14.38 -11.81
CA GLN A 38 3.93 13.02 -12.28
C GLN A 38 5.39 12.80 -12.67
N SER A 39 6.02 13.79 -13.32
CA SER A 39 7.43 13.71 -13.70
C SER A 39 8.37 13.69 -12.48
N LEU A 40 8.03 14.40 -11.40
CA LEU A 40 8.78 14.33 -10.15
C LEU A 40 8.63 12.94 -9.50
N LEU A 41 7.45 12.32 -9.57
CA LEU A 41 7.26 10.94 -9.10
C LEU A 41 8.11 9.95 -9.90
N GLU A 42 8.20 10.11 -11.21
CA GLU A 42 9.04 9.28 -12.09
C GLU A 42 10.54 9.45 -11.79
N GLU A 43 10.98 10.65 -11.45
CA GLU A 43 12.37 10.90 -11.02
C GLU A 43 12.68 10.23 -9.68
N PHE A 44 11.81 10.40 -8.68
CA PHE A 44 11.90 9.67 -7.41
C PHE A 44 11.78 8.15 -7.60
N ALA A 45 11.18 7.71 -8.71
CA ALA A 45 11.06 6.29 -9.01
C ALA A 45 12.40 5.60 -9.32
N THR A 46 13.45 6.37 -9.64
CA THR A 46 14.79 5.84 -9.95
C THR A 46 15.70 5.65 -8.73
N GLU A 47 15.36 6.26 -7.58
CA GLU A 47 16.02 6.03 -6.29
C GLU A 47 15.33 4.92 -5.46
N ILE A 48 14.43 4.16 -6.09
CA ILE A 48 13.65 3.10 -5.46
C ILE A 48 14.50 1.86 -5.21
N GLU A 49 14.74 1.52 -3.95
CA GLU A 49 14.98 0.13 -3.57
C GLU A 49 13.71 -0.69 -3.85
N PRO A 50 13.81 -1.84 -4.54
CA PRO A 50 12.69 -2.76 -4.73
C PRO A 50 12.04 -3.08 -3.38
N GLY A 51 10.76 -2.71 -3.22
CA GLY A 51 9.98 -2.99 -2.00
C GLY A 51 9.64 -1.79 -1.12
N THR A 52 10.11 -0.57 -1.44
CA THR A 52 9.73 0.63 -0.66
C THR A 52 8.88 1.61 -1.48
N PHE A 53 7.68 1.20 -1.85
CA PHE A 53 6.58 2.13 -2.13
C PHE A 53 5.30 1.53 -1.58
N GLY A 54 4.77 2.12 -0.50
CA GLY A 54 3.39 1.91 -0.10
C GLY A 54 2.50 2.70 -1.06
N VAL A 55 1.84 2.00 -1.99
CA VAL A 55 0.67 2.57 -2.68
C VAL A 55 -0.32 2.89 -1.56
N LYS A 56 -0.81 4.13 -1.45
CA LYS A 56 -1.87 4.40 -0.49
C LYS A 56 -3.03 3.45 -0.81
N ALA A 57 -3.66 2.88 0.21
CA ALA A 57 -4.75 1.92 0.02
C ALA A 57 -5.83 2.47 -0.93
N GLU A 58 -6.12 3.78 -0.84
CA GLU A 58 -7.06 4.49 -1.74
C GLU A 58 -6.70 4.38 -3.24
N ASP A 59 -5.42 4.49 -3.58
CA ASP A 59 -4.94 4.43 -4.96
C ASP A 59 -4.93 2.98 -5.49
N LEU A 60 -4.59 2.02 -4.63
CA LEU A 60 -4.64 0.60 -4.97
C LEU A 60 -6.09 0.14 -5.19
N CYS A 61 -6.98 0.53 -4.28
CA CYS A 61 -8.41 0.25 -4.36
C CYS A 61 -9.01 0.85 -5.64
N SER A 62 -8.72 2.11 -5.95
CA SER A 62 -9.19 2.76 -7.19
C SER A 62 -8.73 2.01 -8.45
N ARG A 63 -7.48 1.54 -8.49
CA ARG A 63 -6.94 0.75 -9.61
C ARG A 63 -7.55 -0.64 -9.73
N LEU A 64 -8.03 -1.21 -8.63
CA LEU A 64 -8.70 -2.51 -8.58
C LEU A 64 -10.23 -2.40 -8.77
N GLY A 65 -10.76 -1.19 -9.01
CA GLY A 65 -12.20 -0.94 -9.13
C GLY A 65 -12.95 -1.07 -7.80
N ILE A 66 -12.25 -0.95 -6.67
CA ILE A 66 -12.81 -0.95 -5.32
C ILE A 66 -13.25 0.49 -4.99
N GLU A 67 -14.55 0.75 -5.04
CA GLU A 67 -15.12 2.00 -4.51
C GLU A 67 -15.01 2.01 -2.98
N MET A 68 -14.10 2.84 -2.45
CA MET A 68 -13.91 3.03 -1.00
C MET A 68 -15.06 3.82 -0.32
N SER A 69 -16.02 4.34 -1.09
CA SER A 69 -17.17 5.06 -0.56
C SER A 69 -18.20 4.09 0.02
N ASN A 70 -18.32 4.06 1.36
CA ASN A 70 -19.38 3.39 2.13
C ASN A 70 -19.39 1.86 2.14
N LEU A 71 -18.24 1.19 1.96
CA LEU A 71 -18.17 -0.25 2.18
C LEU A 71 -18.23 -0.57 3.68
N SER A 72 -19.06 -1.54 4.04
CA SER A 72 -19.05 -2.10 5.39
C SER A 72 -17.71 -2.79 5.66
N LEU A 73 -17.31 -2.86 6.94
CA LEU A 73 -16.07 -3.54 7.33
C LEU A 73 -16.03 -5.00 6.85
N GLN A 74 -17.19 -5.68 6.79
CA GLN A 74 -17.27 -7.02 6.21
C GLN A 74 -16.89 -7.06 4.73
N GLN A 75 -17.41 -6.12 3.92
CA GLN A 75 -17.07 -6.06 2.49
C GLN A 75 -15.58 -5.76 2.28
N LEU A 76 -14.98 -4.95 3.15
CA LEU A 76 -13.53 -4.69 3.12
C LEU A 76 -12.72 -5.97 3.42
N VAL A 77 -13.16 -6.78 4.37
CA VAL A 77 -12.52 -8.07 4.69
C VAL A 77 -12.63 -9.05 3.51
N GLU A 78 -13.81 -9.20 2.91
CA GLU A 78 -14.03 -10.06 1.73
C GLU A 78 -13.16 -9.64 0.53
N GLN A 79 -13.05 -8.33 0.29
CA GLN A 79 -12.19 -7.80 -0.78
C GLN A 79 -10.71 -8.03 -0.49
N ALA A 80 -10.26 -7.85 0.75
CA ALA A 80 -8.89 -8.13 1.14
C ALA A 80 -8.55 -9.63 0.97
N GLN A 81 -9.44 -10.54 1.37
CA GLN A 81 -9.27 -11.98 1.14
C GLN A 81 -9.15 -12.31 -0.36
N THR A 82 -9.99 -11.69 -1.19
CA THR A 82 -9.95 -11.84 -2.65
C THR A 82 -8.61 -11.36 -3.22
N LEU A 83 -8.17 -10.16 -2.83
CA LEU A 83 -6.92 -9.57 -3.30
C LEU A 83 -5.71 -10.41 -2.89
N ILE A 84 -5.65 -10.88 -1.64
CA ILE A 84 -4.58 -11.76 -1.16
C ILE A 84 -4.54 -13.06 -1.97
N SER A 85 -5.69 -13.63 -2.31
CA SER A 85 -5.78 -14.84 -3.14
C SER A 85 -5.28 -14.61 -4.56
N LEU A 86 -5.57 -13.44 -5.14
CA LEU A 86 -5.04 -13.04 -6.45
C LEU A 86 -3.52 -12.85 -6.42
N ILE A 87 -2.97 -12.23 -5.36
CA ILE A 87 -1.53 -12.08 -5.18
C ILE A 87 -0.86 -13.47 -5.03
N ALA A 88 -1.45 -14.35 -4.21
CA ALA A 88 -0.93 -15.69 -3.95
C ALA A 88 -0.78 -16.55 -5.21
N THR A 89 -1.64 -16.32 -6.21
CA THR A 89 -1.67 -17.06 -7.48
C THR A 89 -0.96 -16.33 -8.62
N HIS A 90 -0.43 -15.13 -8.38
CA HIS A 90 0.21 -14.33 -9.42
C HIS A 90 1.60 -14.88 -9.77
N ALA A 91 1.89 -15.06 -11.06
CA ALA A 91 3.14 -15.65 -11.54
C ALA A 91 4.41 -14.94 -11.03
N HIS A 92 4.38 -13.60 -10.92
CA HIS A 92 5.50 -12.85 -10.36
C HIS A 92 5.73 -13.12 -8.87
N TYR A 93 4.67 -13.34 -8.09
CA TYR A 93 4.81 -13.69 -6.68
C TYR A 93 5.39 -15.11 -6.53
N GLU A 94 4.93 -16.06 -7.34
CA GLU A 94 5.51 -17.40 -7.40
C GLU A 94 7.01 -17.37 -7.78
N GLN A 95 7.38 -16.51 -8.72
CA GLN A 95 8.78 -16.32 -9.11
C GLN A 95 9.63 -15.79 -7.94
N LEU A 96 9.13 -14.81 -7.17
CA LEU A 96 9.83 -14.31 -5.99
C LEU A 96 10.10 -15.43 -4.98
N LEU A 97 9.10 -16.27 -4.71
CA LEU A 97 9.25 -17.42 -3.81
C LEU A 97 10.30 -18.42 -4.34
N LYS A 98 10.30 -18.70 -5.65
CA LYS A 98 11.30 -19.58 -6.30
C LYS A 98 12.72 -19.01 -6.20
N THR A 99 12.86 -17.69 -6.20
CA THR A 99 14.17 -17.02 -6.02
C THR A 99 14.62 -16.94 -4.56
N GLY A 100 13.86 -17.52 -3.62
CA GLY A 100 14.19 -17.56 -2.20
C GLY A 100 13.73 -16.35 -1.41
N TYR A 101 12.83 -15.52 -1.95
CA TYR A 101 12.22 -14.42 -1.20
C TYR A 101 11.36 -14.99 -0.06
N GLN A 102 11.71 -14.65 1.18
CA GLN A 102 11.00 -15.07 2.40
C GLN A 102 10.84 -13.85 3.31
N PRO A 103 9.72 -13.11 3.22
CA PRO A 103 9.43 -12.02 4.13
C PRO A 103 9.04 -12.57 5.51
N ASP A 104 9.28 -11.77 6.55
CA ASP A 104 8.88 -12.12 7.94
C ASP A 104 7.36 -12.30 8.08
N LEU A 105 6.58 -11.55 7.28
CA LEU A 105 5.13 -11.69 7.15
C LEU A 105 4.79 -12.12 5.73
N ASN A 106 4.12 -13.26 5.60
CA ASN A 106 3.77 -13.85 4.32
C ASN A 106 2.24 -13.88 4.08
N ILE A 107 1.84 -14.40 2.92
CA ILE A 107 0.44 -14.51 2.52
C ILE A 107 -0.39 -15.33 3.52
N ALA A 108 0.17 -16.39 4.11
CA ALA A 108 -0.54 -17.20 5.09
C ALA A 108 -0.79 -16.44 6.40
N ASP A 109 0.15 -15.59 6.82
CA ASP A 109 -0.04 -14.72 8.00
C ASP A 109 -1.17 -13.72 7.74
N ALA A 110 -1.19 -13.11 6.55
CA ALA A 110 -2.23 -12.18 6.15
C ALA A 110 -3.62 -12.85 6.07
N GLN A 111 -3.70 -14.06 5.51
CA GLN A 111 -4.93 -14.86 5.49
C GLN A 111 -5.42 -15.17 6.92
N THR A 112 -4.51 -15.60 7.79
CA THR A 112 -4.84 -15.91 9.20
C THR A 112 -5.40 -14.69 9.92
N ALA A 113 -4.78 -13.52 9.75
CA ALA A 113 -5.26 -12.28 10.35
C ALA A 113 -6.67 -11.90 9.88
N LEU A 114 -6.96 -12.05 8.58
CA LEU A 114 -8.29 -11.79 8.03
C LEU A 114 -9.35 -12.77 8.54
N THR A 115 -9.01 -14.06 8.68
CA THR A 115 -9.93 -15.06 9.27
C THR A 115 -10.29 -14.71 10.71
N TYR A 116 -9.33 -14.28 11.53
CA TYR A 116 -9.63 -13.86 12.90
C TYR A 116 -10.52 -12.62 12.93
N LEU A 117 -10.29 -11.66 12.04
CA LEU A 117 -11.14 -10.48 11.93
C LEU A 117 -12.57 -10.84 11.50
N GLU A 118 -12.72 -11.76 10.54
CA GLU A 118 -14.02 -12.27 10.10
C GLU A 118 -14.80 -12.92 11.26
N TRP A 119 -14.15 -13.77 12.07
CA TRP A 119 -14.76 -14.37 13.25
C TRP A 119 -15.19 -13.36 14.31
N GLU A 120 -14.43 -12.27 14.51
CA GLU A 120 -14.85 -11.18 15.41
C GLU A 120 -16.09 -10.45 14.86
N LEU A 121 -16.16 -10.24 13.54
CA LEU A 121 -17.32 -9.60 12.91
C LEU A 121 -18.57 -10.48 12.99
N GLU A 122 -18.44 -11.79 12.81
CA GLU A 122 -19.54 -12.74 12.95
C GLU A 122 -20.07 -12.79 14.39
N ARG A 123 -19.18 -12.85 15.39
CA ARG A 123 -19.57 -12.80 16.80
C ARG A 123 -20.30 -11.52 17.18
N ASN A 124 -19.87 -10.37 16.65
CA ASN A 124 -20.50 -9.08 16.91
C ASN A 124 -21.85 -8.89 16.19
N ARG A 125 -22.26 -9.85 15.33
CA ARG A 125 -23.58 -9.86 14.69
C ARG A 125 -24.63 -10.66 15.45
N GLU A 126 -24.21 -11.55 16.35
CA GLU A 126 -25.14 -12.24 17.23
C GLU A 126 -25.74 -11.21 18.20
N PRO A 127 -27.09 -11.12 18.33
CA PRO A 127 -27.68 -10.27 19.34
C PRO A 127 -27.15 -10.72 20.70
N SER A 128 -26.64 -9.78 21.49
CA SER A 128 -26.24 -10.07 22.87
C SER A 128 -27.49 -10.56 23.62
N ASP A 129 -27.51 -11.83 24.02
CA ASP A 129 -28.52 -12.40 24.92
C ASP A 129 -28.57 -11.66 26.28
#